data_AF-A0A2A5H2Q6-F1
#
_entry.id   AF-A0A2A5H2Q6-F1
#
_cell.length_a   1.000
_cell.length_b   1.000
_cell.length_c   1.000
_cell.angle_alpha   90.00
_cell.angle_beta   90.00
_cell.angle_gamma   90.00
#
_symmetry.space_group_name_H-M   'P 1'
#
loop_
_entity.id
_entity.type
_entity.pdbx_description
1 polymer ?
#
loop_
_entity_poly.entity_id
_entity_poly.type
_entity_poly.pdbx_seq_one_letter_code
_entity_poly.pdbx_strand_id
1 'polypeptide(L)'
;MAIFNIEKNKLFKRLIAGLLLAVFTTNPCVASATDIYLVYSGANRDIKNQIQDALSSELDIKSYNTSLLVIADYSGKQKVIAKLSQAGLVVMLDENSIQDLDNSAFENVVHAIDDDIMSNIDLIISHLYSNKDR
;
A
#
# COMPACT_ATOMS: atom_id res chain seq x y z
N MET A 1 38.15 3.77 -56.91
CA MET A 1 36.73 4.15 -56.88
C MET A 1 36.09 3.40 -55.72
N ALA A 2 35.73 4.12 -54.66
CA ALA A 2 35.41 3.58 -53.34
C ALA A 2 33.91 3.29 -53.22
N ILE A 3 33.51 2.02 -53.16
CA ILE A 3 32.11 1.63 -52.93
C ILE A 3 32.07 0.36 -52.06
N PHE A 4 32.66 0.39 -50.86
CA PHE A 4 32.49 -0.74 -49.91
C PHE A 4 32.47 -0.33 -48.43
N ASN A 5 32.26 0.97 -48.13
CA ASN A 5 32.41 1.49 -46.76
C ASN A 5 31.15 2.13 -46.14
N ILE A 6 29.98 2.01 -46.78
CA ILE A 6 28.77 2.75 -46.33
C ILE A 6 27.76 1.84 -45.59
N GLU A 7 27.72 0.52 -45.85
CA GLU A 7 26.69 -0.35 -45.26
C GLU A 7 26.95 -0.78 -43.81
N LYS A 8 28.22 -0.93 -43.39
CA LYS A 8 28.54 -1.35 -42.01
C LYS A 8 28.13 -0.32 -40.96
N ASN A 9 28.06 0.97 -41.34
CA ASN A 9 27.69 2.06 -40.42
C ASN A 9 26.19 2.15 -40.12
N LYS A 10 25.32 1.55 -40.93
CA LYS A 10 23.86 1.63 -40.74
C LYS A 10 23.37 0.63 -39.69
N LEU A 11 23.98 -0.56 -39.66
CA LEU A 11 23.70 -1.60 -38.67
C LEU A 11 24.29 -1.25 -37.29
N PHE A 12 25.50 -0.70 -37.25
CA PHE A 12 26.14 -0.30 -35.99
C PHE A 12 25.39 0.84 -35.28
N LYS A 13 24.85 1.81 -36.03
CA LYS A 13 24.02 2.90 -35.47
C LYS A 13 22.67 2.42 -34.95
N ARG A 14 22.08 1.37 -35.56
CA ARG A 14 20.83 0.75 -35.08
C ARG A 14 21.04 -0.05 -33.78
N LEU A 15 22.19 -0.70 -33.63
CA LEU A 15 22.57 -1.39 -32.39
C LEU A 15 22.80 -0.41 -31.24
N ILE A 16 23.46 0.73 -31.49
CA ILE A 16 23.68 1.76 -30.46
C ILE A 16 22.36 2.46 -30.08
N ALA A 17 21.48 2.73 -31.04
CA ALA A 17 20.17 3.32 -30.76
C ALA A 17 19.25 2.38 -29.95
N GLY A 18 19.34 1.06 -30.17
CA GLY A 18 18.63 0.06 -29.36
C GLY A 18 19.21 -0.10 -27.95
N LEU A 19 20.54 0.03 -27.80
CA LEU A 19 21.20 -0.09 -26.49
C LEU A 19 20.96 1.13 -25.59
N LEU A 20 20.82 2.34 -26.16
CA LEU A 20 20.52 3.56 -25.41
C LEU A 20 19.06 3.64 -24.90
N LEU A 21 18.13 2.90 -25.51
CA LEU A 21 16.74 2.80 -25.03
C LEU A 21 16.58 1.82 -23.85
N ALA A 22 17.55 0.95 -23.60
CA ALA A 22 17.50 -0.04 -22.52
C ALA A 22 18.02 0.48 -21.16
N VAL A 23 18.63 1.67 -21.11
CA VAL A 23 19.29 2.19 -19.89
C VAL A 23 18.37 3.10 -19.05
N PHE A 24 17.17 3.42 -19.54
CA PHE A 24 16.15 4.13 -18.76
C PHE A 24 15.12 3.20 -18.13
N THR A 25 15.51 1.96 -17.80
CA THR A 25 14.79 1.22 -16.75
C THR A 25 15.21 1.85 -15.42
N THR A 26 14.66 3.02 -15.10
CA THR A 26 14.54 3.44 -13.71
C THR A 26 13.90 2.26 -13.00
N ASN A 27 14.65 1.59 -12.12
CA ASN A 27 14.08 0.61 -11.21
C ASN A 27 12.82 1.26 -10.67
N PRO A 28 11.60 0.70 -10.89
CA PRO A 28 10.48 1.17 -10.13
C PRO A 28 10.93 1.00 -8.69
N CYS A 29 11.11 2.11 -7.99
CA CYS A 29 11.19 2.08 -6.55
C CYS A 29 9.86 1.43 -6.18
N VAL A 30 9.92 0.12 -5.92
CA VAL A 30 8.77 -0.65 -5.47
C VAL A 30 8.45 0.05 -4.17
N ALA A 31 7.42 0.90 -4.20
CA ALA A 31 6.96 1.61 -3.02
C ALA A 31 6.74 0.51 -2.00
N SER A 32 7.56 0.52 -0.93
CA SER A 32 7.47 -0.47 0.13
C SER A 32 5.99 -0.58 0.49
N ALA A 33 5.45 -1.79 0.42
CA ALA A 33 4.07 -2.03 0.81
C ALA A 33 3.90 -1.44 2.21
N THR A 34 2.86 -0.63 2.40
CA THR A 34 2.61 -0.02 3.70
C THR A 34 2.38 -1.12 4.71
N ASP A 35 3.12 -1.08 5.83
CA ASP A 35 3.09 -2.12 6.84
C ASP A 35 1.70 -2.21 7.49
N ILE A 36 1.10 -1.05 7.80
CA ILE A 36 -0.22 -0.96 8.43
C ILE A 36 -1.10 0.10 7.77
N TYR A 37 -2.35 -0.27 7.46
CA TYR A 37 -3.43 0.69 7.23
C TYR A 37 -4.41 0.71 8.40
N LEU A 38 -4.50 1.85 9.09
CA LEU A 38 -5.52 2.12 10.10
C LEU A 38 -6.79 2.64 9.43
N VAL A 39 -7.84 1.85 9.47
CA VAL A 39 -9.16 2.20 8.93
C VAL A 39 -10.06 2.62 10.09
N TYR A 40 -10.56 3.86 10.04
CA TYR A 40 -11.26 4.49 11.15
C TYR A 40 -12.45 5.33 10.67
N SER A 41 -13.46 5.50 11.52
CA SER A 41 -14.54 6.46 11.31
C SER A 41 -14.20 7.81 11.95
N GLY A 42 -14.93 8.87 11.61
CA GLY A 42 -14.74 10.19 12.23
C GLY A 42 -14.79 10.19 13.77
N ALA A 43 -15.54 9.28 14.38
CA ALA A 43 -15.65 9.13 15.83
C ALA A 43 -14.36 8.59 16.48
N ASN A 44 -13.57 7.80 15.75
CA ASN A 44 -12.41 7.08 16.27
C ASN A 44 -11.10 7.79 15.93
N ARG A 45 -11.15 9.09 15.58
CA ARG A 45 -9.99 9.87 15.17
C ARG A 45 -8.91 9.94 16.26
N ASP A 46 -9.33 10.08 17.52
CA ASP A 46 -8.39 10.20 18.64
C ASP A 46 -7.71 8.88 18.97
N ILE A 47 -8.45 7.77 18.91
CA ILE A 47 -7.90 6.41 19.03
C ILE A 47 -6.89 6.16 17.90
N LYS A 48 -7.26 6.50 16.66
CA LYS A 48 -6.37 6.39 15.50
C LYS A 48 -5.06 7.15 15.70
N ASN A 49 -5.12 8.39 16.17
CA ASN A 49 -3.91 9.19 16.38
C ASN A 49 -3.01 8.55 17.45
N GLN A 50 -3.58 8.08 18.55
CA GLN A 50 -2.81 7.45 19.63
C GLN A 50 -2.12 6.16 19.19
N ILE A 51 -2.83 5.29 18.46
CA ILE A 51 -2.25 4.06 17.88
C ILE A 51 -1.15 4.43 16.86
N GLN A 52 -1.41 5.40 15.99
CA GLN A 52 -0.46 5.85 14.98
C GLN A 52 0.81 6.42 15.65
N ASP A 53 0.67 7.28 16.65
CA ASP A 53 1.80 7.89 17.34
C ASP A 53 2.64 6.82 18.06
N ALA A 54 1.99 5.84 18.70
CA ALA A 54 2.67 4.77 19.43
C ALA A 54 3.47 3.82 18.51
N LEU A 55 2.99 3.59 17.28
CA LEU A 55 3.59 2.61 16.36
C LEU A 55 4.45 3.25 15.25
N SER A 56 4.35 4.57 15.05
CA SER A 56 4.99 5.28 13.93
C SER A 56 6.52 5.30 13.94
N SER A 57 7.16 4.97 15.07
CA SER A 57 8.61 4.92 15.17
C SER A 57 9.24 3.76 14.40
N GLU A 58 8.48 2.69 14.14
CA GLU A 58 9.01 1.42 13.63
C GLU A 58 8.34 0.94 12.34
N LEU A 59 7.17 1.48 11.98
CA LEU A 59 6.31 0.95 10.90
C LEU A 59 5.80 2.08 9.99
N ASP A 60 5.66 1.80 8.68
CA ASP A 60 4.92 2.69 7.77
C ASP A 60 3.42 2.53 8.03
N ILE A 61 2.84 3.54 8.67
CA ILE A 61 1.42 3.55 9.04
C ILE A 61 0.70 4.61 8.22
N LYS A 62 -0.26 4.15 7.43
CA LYS A 62 -1.23 5.03 6.78
C LYS A 62 -2.57 4.89 7.46
N SER A 63 -3.40 5.93 7.31
CA SER A 63 -4.75 5.92 7.84
C SER A 63 -5.76 6.30 6.78
N TYR A 64 -6.96 5.73 6.90
CA TYR A 64 -8.05 5.96 5.98
C TYR A 64 -9.36 6.19 6.74
N ASN A 65 -10.00 7.32 6.46
CA ASN A 65 -11.28 7.68 7.08
C ASN A 65 -12.45 7.12 6.26
N THR A 66 -13.22 6.24 6.88
CA THR A 66 -14.33 5.51 6.25
C THR A 66 -15.55 6.38 5.99
N SER A 67 -15.70 7.48 6.72
CA SER A 67 -16.72 8.48 6.42
C SER A 67 -16.57 9.08 5.01
N LEU A 68 -15.37 8.97 4.40
CA LEU A 68 -15.14 9.38 3.02
C LEU A 68 -15.61 8.34 1.99
N LEU A 69 -15.75 7.07 2.36
CA LEU A 69 -16.25 6.02 1.46
C LEU A 69 -17.75 6.16 1.21
N VAL A 70 -18.50 6.62 2.21
CA VAL A 70 -19.95 6.79 2.11
C VAL A 70 -20.34 7.71 0.96
N ILE A 71 -19.50 8.73 0.69
CA ILE A 71 -19.71 9.72 -0.38
C ILE A 71 -18.92 9.41 -1.65
N ALA A 72 -18.07 8.37 -1.65
CA ALA A 72 -17.27 8.01 -2.80
C ALA A 72 -18.11 7.28 -3.86
N ASP A 73 -17.80 7.55 -5.13
CA ASP A 73 -18.35 6.78 -6.23
C ASP A 73 -17.76 5.36 -6.25
N TYR A 74 -18.34 4.49 -7.08
CA TYR A 74 -17.86 3.10 -7.22
C TYR A 74 -16.36 3.04 -7.54
N SER A 75 -15.87 3.90 -8.44
CA SER A 75 -14.45 3.96 -8.80
C SER A 75 -13.57 4.33 -7.60
N GLY A 76 -14.01 5.29 -6.78
CA GLY A 76 -13.36 5.68 -5.54
C GLY A 76 -13.28 4.53 -4.54
N LYS A 77 -14.39 3.81 -4.32
CA LYS A 77 -14.42 2.63 -3.44
C LYS A 77 -13.42 1.57 -3.92
N GLN A 78 -13.41 1.24 -5.22
CA GLN A 78 -12.48 0.26 -5.78
C GLN A 78 -11.00 0.64 -5.62
N LYS A 79 -10.67 1.93 -5.78
CA LYS A 79 -9.30 2.42 -5.55
C LYS A 79 -8.85 2.27 -4.10
N VAL A 80 -9.77 2.43 -3.15
CA VAL A 80 -9.48 2.25 -1.72
C VAL A 80 -9.28 0.78 -1.41
N ILE A 81 -10.17 -0.09 -1.90
CA ILE A 81 -10.03 -1.55 -1.77
C ILE A 81 -8.67 -2.00 -2.30
N ALA A 82 -8.30 -1.57 -3.52
CA ALA A 82 -7.03 -1.92 -4.14
C ALA A 82 -5.79 -1.41 -3.36
N LYS A 83 -5.92 -0.32 -2.59
CA LYS A 83 -4.84 0.17 -1.72
C LYS A 83 -4.76 -0.64 -0.42
N LEU A 84 -5.89 -0.93 0.19
CA LEU A 84 -5.97 -1.71 1.42
C LEU A 84 -5.56 -3.17 1.20
N SER A 85 -5.88 -3.75 0.03
CA SER A 85 -5.47 -5.10 -0.35
C SER A 85 -3.96 -5.27 -0.55
N GLN A 86 -3.22 -4.16 -0.65
CA GLN A 86 -1.76 -4.16 -0.76
C GLN A 86 -1.07 -3.90 0.59
N ALA A 87 -1.84 -3.66 1.66
CA ALA A 87 -1.28 -3.43 2.99
C ALA A 87 -0.80 -4.74 3.60
N GLY A 88 0.29 -4.70 4.38
CA GLY A 88 0.73 -5.85 5.17
C GLY A 88 -0.31 -6.24 6.22
N LEU A 89 -0.94 -5.24 6.84
CA LEU A 89 -2.03 -5.39 7.78
C LEU A 89 -3.06 -4.26 7.63
N VAL A 90 -4.35 -4.61 7.65
CA VAL A 90 -5.47 -3.67 7.74
C VAL A 90 -6.05 -3.74 9.14
N VAL A 91 -6.06 -2.62 9.87
CA VAL A 91 -6.61 -2.52 11.22
C VAL A 91 -7.90 -1.72 11.17
N MET A 92 -9.02 -2.33 11.56
CA MET A 92 -10.33 -1.69 11.64
C MET A 92 -10.60 -1.24 13.07
N LEU A 93 -10.79 0.07 13.26
CA LEU A 93 -11.04 0.64 14.60
C LEU A 93 -12.53 0.68 14.96
N ASP A 94 -13.43 0.27 14.06
CA ASP A 94 -14.87 0.29 14.27
C ASP A 94 -15.52 -0.80 13.40
N GLU A 95 -16.55 -1.47 13.92
CA GLU A 95 -17.30 -2.52 13.20
C GLU A 95 -17.97 -2.00 11.92
N ASN A 96 -18.34 -0.72 11.92
CA ASN A 96 -19.00 -0.07 10.79
C ASN A 96 -18.01 0.46 9.77
N SER A 97 -16.72 0.49 10.08
CA SER A 97 -15.70 1.08 9.23
C SER A 97 -15.62 0.42 7.86
N ILE A 98 -16.08 -0.82 7.71
CA ILE A 98 -15.96 -1.56 6.44
C ILE A 98 -17.24 -2.36 6.04
N GLN A 99 -18.43 -2.09 6.60
CA GLN A 99 -19.64 -2.77 6.06
C GLN A 99 -19.83 -2.59 4.54
N ASP A 100 -19.24 -1.53 3.98
CA ASP A 100 -19.23 -1.18 2.56
C ASP A 100 -18.03 -1.70 1.74
N LEU A 101 -16.96 -2.21 2.35
CA LEU A 101 -15.86 -2.85 1.61
C LEU A 101 -15.91 -4.35 1.87
N ASP A 102 -15.82 -5.12 0.79
CA ASP A 102 -15.81 -6.57 0.90
C ASP A 102 -14.53 -7.02 1.63
N ASN A 103 -14.68 -7.45 2.89
CA ASN A 103 -13.57 -7.91 3.74
C ASN A 103 -12.78 -9.05 3.12
N SER A 104 -13.36 -9.79 2.17
CA SER A 104 -12.67 -10.86 1.45
C SER A 104 -11.54 -10.35 0.55
N ALA A 105 -11.49 -9.05 0.27
CA ALA A 105 -10.44 -8.44 -0.53
C ALA A 105 -9.13 -8.19 0.24
N PHE A 106 -9.10 -8.45 1.55
CA PHE A 106 -7.95 -8.18 2.42
C PHE A 106 -7.43 -9.48 3.02
N GLU A 107 -6.13 -9.73 2.83
CA GLU A 107 -5.48 -10.95 3.30
C GLU A 107 -5.31 -10.96 4.83
N ASN A 108 -4.99 -9.79 5.40
CA ASN A 108 -4.70 -9.63 6.82
C ASN A 108 -5.52 -8.48 7.41
N VAL A 109 -6.55 -8.83 8.18
CA VAL A 109 -7.44 -7.88 8.85
C VAL A 109 -7.44 -8.13 10.35
N VAL A 110 -7.33 -7.05 11.13
CA VAL A 110 -7.50 -7.04 12.57
C VAL A 110 -8.59 -6.04 12.95
N HIS A 111 -9.45 -6.43 13.88
CA HIS A 111 -10.45 -5.55 14.46
C HIS A 111 -9.96 -5.11 15.84
N ALA A 112 -9.63 -3.82 15.98
CA ALA A 112 -9.15 -3.19 17.20
C ALA A 112 -10.21 -2.20 17.70
N ILE A 113 -11.30 -2.76 18.26
CA ILE A 113 -12.54 -2.04 18.62
C ILE A 113 -12.57 -1.73 20.14
N ASP A 114 -11.55 -2.14 20.90
CA ASP A 114 -11.51 -1.91 22.35
C ASP A 114 -11.28 -0.43 22.68
N ASP A 115 -11.82 0.03 23.79
CA ASP A 115 -11.51 1.36 24.34
C ASP A 115 -10.10 1.38 24.96
N ASP A 116 -9.55 0.20 25.30
CA ASP A 116 -8.17 0.07 25.76
C ASP A 116 -7.17 0.09 24.59
N ILE A 117 -6.44 1.21 24.50
CA ILE A 117 -5.46 1.47 23.46
C ILE A 117 -4.27 0.51 23.56
N MET A 118 -3.84 0.12 24.77
CA MET A 118 -2.72 -0.79 24.93
C MET A 118 -3.09 -2.20 24.45
N SER A 119 -4.29 -2.66 24.82
CA SER A 119 -4.88 -3.91 24.31
C SER A 119 -4.92 -3.93 22.77
N ASN A 120 -5.37 -2.83 22.16
CA ASN A 120 -5.38 -2.70 20.69
C ASN A 120 -3.98 -2.73 20.07
N ILE A 121 -2.99 -2.08 20.68
CA ILE A 121 -1.60 -2.08 20.20
C ILE A 121 -1.01 -3.49 20.28
N ASP A 122 -1.18 -4.18 21.41
CA ASP A 122 -0.70 -5.54 21.59
C ASP A 122 -1.31 -6.50 20.56
N LEU A 123 -2.61 -6.34 20.28
CA LEU A 123 -3.31 -7.10 19.26
C LEU A 123 -2.74 -6.88 17.84
N ILE A 124 -2.46 -5.62 17.49
CA ILE A 124 -1.87 -5.23 16.20
C ILE A 124 -0.46 -5.83 16.07
N ILE A 125 0.37 -5.67 17.09
CA ILE A 125 1.75 -6.17 17.12
C ILE A 125 1.77 -7.70 17.00
N SER A 126 0.92 -8.40 17.76
CA SER A 126 0.82 -9.86 17.71
C SER A 126 0.48 -10.37 16.30
N HIS A 127 -0.42 -9.69 15.59
CA HIS A 127 -0.80 -10.08 14.23
C HIS A 127 0.29 -9.79 13.20
N LEU A 128 1.01 -8.68 13.34
CA LEU A 128 2.13 -8.36 12.46
C LEU A 128 3.23 -9.43 12.52
N TYR A 129 3.61 -9.86 13.72
CA TYR A 129 4.64 -10.88 13.87
C TYR A 129 4.15 -12.27 13.47
N SER A 130 2.88 -12.62 13.73
CA SER A 130 2.33 -13.91 13.29
C SER A 130 2.25 -14.06 11.76
N ASN A 131 2.13 -12.95 11.01
CA ASN A 131 2.07 -12.99 9.55
C ASN A 131 3.44 -12.89 8.88
N LYS A 132 4.47 -12.40 9.57
CA LYS A 132 5.82 -12.29 9.03
C LYS A 132 6.53 -13.65 8.88
N ASP A 133 6.06 -14.67 9.62
CA ASP A 133 6.61 -16.02 9.61
C ASP A 133 5.90 -16.98 8.61
N ARG A 134 4.99 -16.47 7.77
CA ARG A 134 4.29 -17.22 6.71
C ARG A 134 4.87 -16.92 5.33
#